data_AF-A0A174LM90-F1
#
_entry.id   AF-A0A174LM90-F1
#
_cell.length_a   1.000
_cell.length_b   1.000
_cell.length_c   1.000
_cell.angle_alpha   90.00
_cell.angle_beta   90.00
_cell.angle_gamma   90.00
#
_symmetry.space_group_name_H-M   'P 1'
#
loop_
_entity.id
_entity.type
_entity.pdbx_description
1 polymer ?
#
loop_
_entity_poly.entity_id
_entity_poly.type
_entity_poly.pdbx_seq_one_letter_code
_entity_poly.pdbx_strand_id
1 'polypeptide(L)'
;MERANQIDLEELLRRNGEHLLPSGREKRLGNDHSVTVRGNQWFDHAAEQGGYALSFVRRHYGLSFSEGMRLLLGEDGQRPLPVAEAKPKPEPKPFALPESAGTMRRVYGYLLGQRKIDRGVLSAFVRAKLIYEDVPYHNAVFVGYDEHGVPRHAHKRSTNSEGKAFRINVEGCDPAYSFHWVGKSEKLYVFEAPIDLLSYISLHPEGWREHSYVSLCGVAEHAMVRQLEVQPSIREVHLCLDNDKAGHSASERLTARLDELGGYSVQRLCPQLKDWNDDLKEEIKQQETFEREQEGGMSLAL
;
A
#
# COMPACT_ATOMS: atom_id res chain seq x y z
N MET A 1 -9.96 -18.97 30.97
CA MET A 1 -9.40 -17.97 30.03
C MET A 1 -9.72 -18.33 28.59
N GLU A 2 -9.37 -19.53 28.12
CA GLU A 2 -9.59 -19.99 26.74
C GLU A 2 -11.05 -19.87 26.28
N ARG A 3 -12.00 -20.33 27.11
CA ARG A 3 -13.44 -20.20 26.82
C ARG A 3 -13.93 -18.75 26.72
N ALA A 4 -13.44 -17.85 27.59
CA ALA A 4 -13.83 -16.44 27.57
C ALA A 4 -13.29 -15.72 26.32
N ASN A 5 -12.11 -16.11 25.85
CA ASN A 5 -11.53 -15.58 24.61
C ASN A 5 -12.20 -16.09 23.35
N GLN A 6 -13.03 -17.13 23.42
CA GLN A 6 -13.82 -17.63 22.30
C GLN A 6 -15.16 -16.90 22.14
N ILE A 7 -15.56 -16.07 23.11
CA ILE A 7 -16.84 -15.35 23.06
C ILE A 7 -16.89 -14.40 21.87
N ASP A 8 -18.04 -14.36 21.20
CA ASP A 8 -18.32 -13.43 20.11
C ASP A 8 -18.32 -12.00 20.63
N LEU A 9 -17.23 -11.29 20.34
CA LEU A 9 -17.05 -9.91 20.75
C LEU A 9 -17.96 -8.97 19.95
N GLU A 10 -18.28 -9.29 18.70
CA GLU A 10 -19.25 -8.50 17.93
C GLU A 10 -20.64 -8.56 18.55
N GLU A 11 -21.05 -9.73 19.06
CA GLU A 11 -22.33 -9.89 19.75
C GLU A 11 -22.34 -9.21 21.13
N LEU A 12 -21.24 -9.33 21.90
CA LEU A 12 -21.09 -8.59 23.16
C LEU A 12 -21.28 -7.08 22.95
N LEU A 13 -20.58 -6.52 21.97
CA LEU A 13 -20.63 -5.10 21.66
C LEU A 13 -22.03 -4.66 21.28
N ARG A 14 -22.73 -5.40 20.41
CA ARG A 14 -24.11 -5.10 20.05
C ARG A 14 -25.07 -5.15 21.22
N ARG A 15 -24.95 -6.15 22.12
CA ARG A 15 -25.79 -6.24 23.31
C ARG A 15 -25.58 -5.08 24.28
N ASN A 16 -24.36 -4.52 24.29
CA ASN A 16 -24.02 -3.33 25.06
C ASN A 16 -24.41 -2.02 24.36
N GLY A 17 -25.10 -2.07 23.21
CA GLY A 17 -25.55 -0.89 22.48
C GLY A 17 -24.48 -0.24 21.60
N GLU A 18 -23.33 -0.90 21.40
CA GLU A 18 -22.28 -0.37 20.54
C GLU A 18 -22.64 -0.54 19.06
N HIS A 19 -22.39 0.51 18.28
CA HIS A 19 -22.57 0.48 16.84
C HIS A 19 -21.30 -0.03 16.15
N LEU A 20 -21.47 -0.98 15.21
CA LEU A 20 -20.39 -1.56 14.43
C LEU A 20 -20.53 -1.20 12.95
N LEU A 21 -19.60 -0.40 12.44
CA LEU A 21 -19.56 0.06 11.06
C LEU A 21 -18.82 -0.96 10.17
N PRO A 22 -19.25 -1.19 8.92
CA PRO A 22 -18.51 -2.04 7.99
C PRO A 22 -17.09 -1.51 7.72
N SER A 23 -16.07 -2.38 7.80
CA SER A 23 -14.66 -2.04 7.55
C SER A 23 -13.94 -3.21 6.86
N GLY A 24 -14.20 -3.41 5.56
CA GLY A 24 -13.63 -4.52 4.79
C GLY A 24 -14.18 -5.87 5.28
N ARG A 25 -13.27 -6.77 5.71
CA ARG A 25 -13.63 -8.06 6.32
C ARG A 25 -13.92 -7.97 7.82
N GLU A 26 -13.74 -6.79 8.41
CA GLU A 26 -13.87 -6.50 9.83
C GLU A 26 -14.99 -5.49 10.06
N LYS A 27 -15.29 -5.24 11.34
CA LYS A 27 -16.19 -4.17 11.77
C LYS A 27 -15.40 -3.17 12.57
N ARG A 28 -15.76 -1.90 12.47
CA ARG A 28 -15.13 -0.80 13.21
C ARG A 28 -16.09 -0.29 14.27
N LEU A 29 -15.60 0.00 15.46
CA LEU A 29 -16.40 0.62 16.50
C LEU A 29 -16.87 2.02 16.04
N GLY A 30 -18.14 2.30 16.26
CA GLY A 30 -18.77 3.57 15.90
C GLY A 30 -18.29 4.70 16.81
N ASN A 31 -18.09 4.41 18.09
CA ASN A 31 -17.66 5.38 19.10
C ASN A 31 -16.14 5.57 19.14
N ASP A 32 -15.38 4.58 18.63
CA ASP A 32 -13.93 4.65 18.52
C ASP A 32 -13.47 4.06 17.19
N HIS A 33 -13.21 4.94 16.22
CA HIS A 33 -12.80 4.55 14.88
C HIS A 33 -11.38 4.00 14.79
N SER A 34 -10.61 4.02 15.87
CA SER A 34 -9.30 3.36 15.93
C SER A 34 -9.42 1.86 16.10
N VAL A 35 -10.56 1.32 16.53
CA VAL A 35 -10.70 -0.08 16.91
C VAL A 35 -11.52 -0.88 15.89
N THR A 36 -10.94 -1.98 15.43
CA THR A 36 -11.60 -2.98 14.59
C THR A 36 -11.83 -4.29 15.36
N VAL A 37 -12.92 -4.98 14.99
CA VAL A 37 -13.39 -6.23 15.60
C VAL A 37 -13.73 -7.24 14.52
N ARG A 38 -13.39 -8.50 14.77
CA ARG A 38 -13.67 -9.64 13.90
C ARG A 38 -13.92 -10.90 14.73
N GLY A 39 -15.18 -11.33 14.81
CA GLY A 39 -15.59 -12.44 15.66
C GLY A 39 -15.24 -12.18 17.13
N ASN A 40 -14.31 -12.95 17.69
CA ASN A 40 -13.83 -12.83 19.07
C ASN A 40 -12.57 -11.95 19.22
N GLN A 41 -12.03 -11.41 18.13
CA GLN A 41 -10.77 -10.65 18.10
C GLN A 41 -11.01 -9.15 17.94
N TRP A 42 -10.09 -8.35 18.48
CA TRP A 42 -10.06 -6.90 18.29
C TRP A 42 -8.62 -6.39 18.08
N PHE A 43 -8.50 -5.23 17.43
CA PHE A 43 -7.25 -4.50 17.23
C PHE A 43 -7.49 -2.99 17.26
N ASP A 44 -6.69 -2.26 18.02
CA ASP A 44 -6.60 -0.80 18.09
C ASP A 44 -5.41 -0.36 17.23
N HIS A 45 -5.73 0.29 16.11
CA HIS A 45 -4.78 0.75 15.11
C HIS A 45 -3.96 1.96 15.57
N ALA A 46 -4.43 2.71 16.56
CA ALA A 46 -3.70 3.88 17.08
C ALA A 46 -2.65 3.45 18.11
N ALA A 47 -2.96 2.44 18.94
CA ALA A 47 -2.06 1.92 19.95
C ALA A 47 -1.28 0.67 19.52
N GLU A 48 -1.53 0.15 18.32
CA GLU A 48 -0.94 -1.07 17.75
C GLU A 48 -1.08 -2.29 18.67
N GLN A 49 -2.24 -2.43 19.31
CA GLN A 49 -2.51 -3.48 20.29
C GLN A 49 -3.81 -4.20 19.98
N GLY A 50 -3.85 -5.49 20.26
CA GLY A 50 -5.06 -6.28 20.04
C GLY A 50 -5.14 -7.48 20.96
N GLY A 51 -6.17 -8.28 20.75
CA GLY A 51 -6.36 -9.53 21.47
C GLY A 51 -7.76 -10.08 21.29
N TYR A 52 -8.31 -10.61 22.37
CA TYR A 52 -9.59 -11.32 22.38
C TYR A 52 -10.59 -10.63 23.31
N ALA A 53 -11.82 -11.15 23.37
CA ALA A 53 -12.90 -10.60 24.18
C ALA A 53 -12.52 -10.26 25.63
N LEU A 54 -11.71 -11.09 26.33
CA LEU A 54 -11.30 -10.78 27.70
C LEU A 54 -10.34 -9.60 27.80
N SER A 55 -9.35 -9.50 26.90
CA SER A 55 -8.46 -8.34 26.91
C SER A 55 -9.19 -7.07 26.50
N PHE A 56 -10.19 -7.19 25.63
CA PHE A 56 -11.04 -6.07 25.22
C PHE A 56 -11.77 -5.47 26.42
N VAL A 57 -12.57 -6.26 27.14
CA VAL A 57 -13.42 -5.73 28.23
C VAL A 57 -12.58 -5.19 29.38
N ARG A 58 -11.40 -5.77 29.63
CA ARG A 58 -10.49 -5.25 30.65
C ARG A 58 -9.93 -3.89 30.29
N ARG A 59 -9.60 -3.67 29.00
CA ARG A 59 -9.03 -2.41 28.53
C ARG A 59 -10.10 -1.35 28.29
N HIS A 60 -11.09 -1.66 27.48
CA HIS A 60 -12.09 -0.69 27.00
C HIS A 60 -13.19 -0.42 28.02
N TYR A 61 -13.50 -1.38 28.90
CA TYR A 61 -14.48 -1.19 29.97
C TYR A 61 -13.85 -1.11 31.37
N GLY A 62 -12.52 -1.15 31.47
CA GLY A 62 -11.80 -1.02 32.75
C GLY A 62 -12.04 -2.17 33.74
N LEU A 63 -12.56 -3.31 33.28
CA LEU A 63 -12.92 -4.42 34.16
C LEU A 63 -11.70 -5.16 34.72
N SER A 64 -11.80 -5.64 35.97
CA SER A 64 -10.88 -6.63 36.50
C SER A 64 -11.00 -7.96 35.76
N PHE A 65 -10.03 -8.85 35.98
CA PHE A 65 -10.07 -10.19 35.39
C PHE A 65 -11.34 -10.96 35.78
N SER A 66 -11.71 -10.93 37.06
CA SER A 66 -12.91 -11.61 37.57
C SER A 66 -14.20 -11.02 37.00
N GLU A 67 -14.31 -9.69 36.92
CA GLU A 67 -15.49 -9.03 36.34
C GLU A 67 -15.63 -9.33 34.84
N GLY A 68 -14.51 -9.31 34.11
CA GLY A 68 -14.50 -9.66 32.69
C GLY A 68 -14.88 -11.12 32.45
N MET A 69 -14.39 -12.05 33.29
CA MET A 69 -14.78 -13.46 33.21
C MET A 69 -16.28 -13.66 33.49
N ARG A 70 -16.82 -12.95 34.49
CA ARG A 70 -18.24 -12.98 34.84
C ARG A 70 -19.12 -12.48 33.68
N LEU A 71 -18.76 -11.34 33.11
CA LEU A 71 -19.47 -10.74 31.97
C LEU A 71 -19.48 -11.67 30.75
N LEU A 72 -18.34 -12.28 30.44
CA LEU A 72 -18.18 -13.06 29.21
C LEU A 72 -18.80 -14.47 29.31
N LEU A 73 -18.71 -15.11 30.47
CA LEU A 73 -19.21 -16.47 30.67
C LEU A 73 -20.67 -16.53 31.13
N GLY A 74 -21.23 -15.42 31.60
CA GLY A 74 -22.59 -15.33 32.12
C GLY A 74 -22.73 -16.01 33.47
N GLU A 75 -22.51 -15.27 34.55
CA GLU A 75 -23.00 -15.63 35.89
C GLU A 75 -24.22 -14.74 36.24
N ASP A 76 -24.96 -15.09 37.29
CA ASP A 76 -26.10 -14.32 37.80
C ASP A 76 -27.31 -14.16 36.86
N GLY A 77 -27.70 -15.24 36.17
CA GLY A 77 -28.96 -15.31 35.43
C GLY A 77 -28.97 -14.59 34.08
N GLN A 78 -27.83 -14.05 33.65
CA GLN A 78 -27.67 -13.49 32.30
C GLN A 78 -27.53 -14.60 31.25
N ARG A 79 -28.11 -14.39 30.05
CA ARG A 79 -27.93 -15.33 28.94
C ARG A 79 -26.46 -15.34 28.52
N PRO A 80 -25.79 -16.50 28.49
CA PRO A 80 -24.40 -16.58 28.05
C PRO A 80 -24.26 -16.02 26.63
N LEU A 81 -23.16 -15.34 26.37
CA LEU A 81 -22.81 -14.90 25.03
C LEU A 81 -22.44 -16.12 24.18
N PRO A 82 -22.79 -16.11 22.89
CA PRO A 82 -22.37 -17.19 22.01
C PRO A 82 -20.85 -17.19 21.88
N VAL A 83 -20.30 -18.39 21.67
CA VAL A 83 -18.94 -18.52 21.14
C VAL A 83 -18.95 -18.02 19.70
N ALA A 84 -17.94 -17.27 19.31
CA ALA A 84 -17.75 -16.84 17.94
C ALA A 84 -17.72 -18.07 17.04
N GLU A 85 -18.67 -18.15 16.10
CA GLU A 85 -18.58 -19.16 15.06
C GLU A 85 -17.32 -18.88 14.25
N ALA A 86 -16.45 -19.89 14.16
CA ALA A 86 -15.30 -19.85 13.27
C ALA A 86 -15.83 -19.77 11.84
N LYS A 87 -16.00 -18.55 11.32
CA LYS A 87 -16.33 -18.35 9.92
C LYS A 87 -15.25 -19.07 9.11
N PRO A 88 -15.63 -20.00 8.21
CA PRO A 88 -14.65 -20.67 7.37
C PRO A 88 -13.81 -19.58 6.71
N LYS A 89 -12.48 -19.72 6.78
CA LYS A 89 -11.60 -18.81 6.05
C LYS A 89 -12.06 -18.91 4.58
N PRO A 90 -12.55 -17.83 3.97
CA PRO A 90 -12.91 -17.88 2.57
C PRO A 90 -11.69 -18.38 1.80
N GLU A 91 -11.89 -19.37 0.93
CA GLU A 91 -10.81 -19.87 0.10
C GLU A 91 -10.17 -18.70 -0.65
N PRO A 92 -8.82 -18.64 -0.73
CA PRO A 92 -8.15 -17.60 -1.47
C PRO A 92 -8.63 -17.65 -2.91
N LYS A 93 -9.29 -16.57 -3.36
CA LYS A 93 -9.71 -16.47 -4.74
C LYS A 93 -8.48 -16.54 -5.64
N PRO A 94 -8.57 -17.25 -6.78
CA PRO A 94 -7.48 -17.25 -7.75
C PRO A 94 -7.24 -15.82 -8.25
N PHE A 95 -5.96 -15.45 -8.35
CA PHE A 95 -5.57 -14.19 -8.95
C PHE A 95 -5.96 -14.15 -10.44
N ALA A 96 -6.53 -13.04 -10.86
CA ALA A 96 -6.76 -12.73 -12.26
C ALA A 96 -6.49 -11.24 -12.51
N LEU A 97 -5.88 -10.94 -13.65
CA LEU A 97 -5.73 -9.57 -14.09
C LEU A 97 -7.10 -8.94 -14.38
N PRO A 98 -7.31 -7.67 -14.01
CA PRO A 98 -8.46 -6.89 -14.49
C PRO A 98 -8.56 -6.92 -16.01
N GLU A 99 -9.78 -6.96 -16.54
CA GLU A 99 -9.99 -6.89 -17.99
C GLU A 99 -9.44 -5.58 -18.56
N SER A 100 -8.68 -5.69 -19.65
CA SER A 100 -8.10 -4.53 -20.33
C SER A 100 -9.15 -3.80 -21.15
N ALA A 101 -9.10 -2.46 -21.13
CA ALA A 101 -9.94 -1.61 -21.97
C ALA A 101 -9.59 -1.69 -23.47
N GLY A 102 -8.45 -2.28 -23.84
CA GLY A 102 -7.92 -2.28 -25.21
C GLY A 102 -7.44 -0.91 -25.71
N THR A 103 -7.78 0.17 -25.01
CA THR A 103 -7.30 1.54 -25.23
C THR A 103 -6.62 2.05 -23.96
N MET A 104 -5.82 3.11 -24.07
CA MET A 104 -5.03 3.66 -22.95
C MET A 104 -5.31 5.15 -22.72
N ARG A 105 -6.41 5.68 -23.29
CA ARG A 105 -6.63 7.14 -23.40
C ARG A 105 -6.67 7.84 -22.04
N ARG A 106 -7.36 7.26 -21.05
CA ARG A 106 -7.51 7.88 -19.73
C ARG A 106 -6.23 7.70 -18.91
N VAL A 107 -5.58 6.54 -19.01
CA VAL A 107 -4.29 6.30 -18.36
C VAL A 107 -3.22 7.24 -18.89
N TYR A 108 -3.11 7.46 -20.20
CA TYR A 108 -2.17 8.44 -20.77
C TYR A 108 -2.49 9.87 -20.32
N GLY A 109 -3.76 10.28 -20.37
CA GLY A 109 -4.17 11.62 -19.92
C GLY A 109 -3.85 11.85 -18.43
N TYR A 110 -4.05 10.82 -17.61
CA TYR A 110 -3.73 10.87 -16.18
C TYR A 110 -2.22 10.88 -15.91
N LEU A 111 -1.49 9.89 -16.42
CA LEU A 111 -0.07 9.72 -16.10
C LEU A 111 0.81 10.79 -16.72
N LEU A 112 0.57 11.19 -17.98
CA LEU A 112 1.35 12.25 -18.62
C LEU A 112 0.86 13.65 -18.22
N GLY A 113 -0.46 13.85 -18.15
CA GLY A 113 -1.02 15.18 -17.91
C GLY A 113 -0.99 15.58 -16.44
N GLN A 114 -1.60 14.76 -15.58
CA GLN A 114 -1.79 15.09 -14.16
C GLN A 114 -0.59 14.68 -13.30
N ARG A 115 -0.04 13.49 -13.57
CA ARG A 115 1.11 12.96 -12.83
C ARG A 115 2.46 13.34 -13.45
N LYS A 116 2.43 13.96 -14.63
CA LYS A 116 3.60 14.52 -15.32
C LYS A 116 4.73 13.53 -15.58
N ILE A 117 4.42 12.22 -15.59
CA ILE A 117 5.38 11.16 -15.90
C ILE A 117 5.93 11.37 -17.30
N ASP A 118 7.24 11.16 -17.47
CA ASP A 118 7.87 11.27 -18.78
C ASP A 118 7.23 10.28 -19.79
N ARG A 119 7.07 10.74 -21.02
CA ARG A 119 6.44 9.95 -22.10
C ARG A 119 7.28 8.74 -22.47
N GLY A 120 8.60 8.86 -22.50
CA GLY A 120 9.52 7.78 -22.82
C GLY A 120 9.52 6.70 -21.74
N VAL A 121 9.47 7.11 -20.47
CA VAL A 121 9.33 6.23 -19.31
C VAL A 121 8.00 5.47 -19.40
N LEU A 122 6.86 6.16 -19.47
CA LEU A 122 5.55 5.49 -19.56
C LEU A 122 5.48 4.52 -20.74
N SER A 123 5.99 4.93 -21.90
CA SER A 123 6.00 4.07 -23.10
C SER A 123 6.87 2.82 -22.95
N ALA A 124 7.94 2.87 -22.15
CA ALA A 124 8.74 1.68 -21.84
C ALA A 124 7.94 0.68 -20.99
N PHE A 125 7.30 1.13 -19.92
CA PHE A 125 6.51 0.27 -19.03
C PHE A 125 5.25 -0.30 -19.71
N VAL A 126 4.58 0.49 -20.57
CA VAL A 126 3.44 -0.01 -21.36
C VAL A 126 3.87 -1.08 -22.35
N ARG A 127 4.99 -0.89 -23.07
CA ARG A 127 5.53 -1.91 -24.00
C ARG A 127 5.94 -3.19 -23.28
N ALA A 128 6.43 -3.08 -22.04
CA ALA A 128 6.73 -4.21 -21.18
C ALA A 128 5.46 -4.87 -20.59
N LYS A 129 4.25 -4.40 -20.95
CA LYS A 129 2.95 -4.89 -20.44
C LYS A 129 2.82 -4.76 -18.93
N LEU A 130 3.57 -3.83 -18.32
CA LEU A 130 3.53 -3.55 -16.89
C LEU A 130 2.44 -2.55 -16.53
N ILE A 131 1.96 -1.75 -17.48
CA ILE A 131 0.92 -0.75 -17.26
C ILE A 131 -0.15 -0.87 -18.34
N TYR A 132 -1.42 -0.95 -17.92
CA TYR A 132 -2.56 -0.88 -18.83
C TYR A 132 -3.77 -0.19 -18.19
N GLU A 133 -4.80 0.09 -18.98
CA GLU A 133 -6.09 0.65 -18.55
C GLU A 133 -7.14 -0.46 -18.42
N ASP A 134 -7.86 -0.50 -17.29
CA ASP A 134 -8.92 -1.50 -17.07
C ASP A 134 -10.32 -1.06 -17.51
N VAL A 135 -11.26 -2.01 -17.54
CA VAL A 135 -12.71 -1.76 -17.61
C VAL A 135 -13.42 -2.33 -16.39
N PRO A 136 -14.59 -1.77 -16.01
CA PRO A 136 -15.28 -0.62 -16.61
C PRO A 136 -14.82 0.73 -16.05
N TYR A 137 -13.90 0.75 -15.10
CA TYR A 137 -13.58 1.93 -14.30
C TYR A 137 -12.41 2.75 -14.84
N HIS A 138 -11.69 2.25 -15.84
CA HIS A 138 -10.56 2.94 -16.49
C HIS A 138 -9.44 3.33 -15.53
N ASN A 139 -9.15 2.48 -14.55
CA ASN A 139 -8.00 2.64 -13.67
C ASN A 139 -6.70 2.39 -14.44
N ALA A 140 -5.62 3.05 -13.99
CA ALA A 140 -4.27 2.59 -14.28
C ALA A 140 -4.00 1.31 -13.48
N VAL A 141 -3.73 0.21 -14.18
CA VAL A 141 -3.31 -1.06 -13.61
C VAL A 141 -1.80 -1.18 -13.73
N PHE A 142 -1.13 -1.40 -12.62
CA PHE A 142 0.30 -1.66 -12.52
C PHE A 142 0.50 -3.13 -12.21
N VAL A 143 1.12 -3.87 -13.13
CA VAL A 143 1.27 -5.33 -13.07
C VAL A 143 2.67 -5.69 -12.61
N GLY A 144 2.78 -6.75 -11.82
CA GLY A 144 4.05 -7.41 -11.58
C GLY A 144 4.01 -8.88 -11.98
N TYR A 145 5.10 -9.32 -12.60
CA TYR A 145 5.27 -10.65 -13.18
C TYR A 145 6.30 -11.44 -12.39
N ASP A 146 6.18 -12.76 -12.36
CA ASP A 146 7.28 -13.61 -11.89
C ASP A 146 8.39 -13.72 -12.95
N GLU A 147 9.44 -14.45 -12.60
CA GLU A 147 10.64 -14.67 -13.41
C GLU A 147 10.33 -15.44 -14.71
N HIS A 148 9.15 -16.05 -14.80
CA HIS A 148 8.65 -16.77 -15.96
C HIS A 148 7.69 -15.94 -16.81
N GLY A 149 7.48 -14.66 -16.46
CA GLY A 149 6.57 -13.76 -17.18
C GLY A 149 5.09 -14.04 -16.91
N VAL A 150 4.75 -14.74 -15.82
CA VAL A 150 3.36 -14.96 -15.39
C VAL A 150 2.94 -13.82 -14.46
N PRO A 151 1.79 -13.16 -14.69
CA PRO A 151 1.34 -12.10 -13.81
C PRO A 151 0.98 -12.68 -12.44
N ARG A 152 1.54 -12.11 -11.39
CA ARG A 152 1.28 -12.50 -9.99
C ARG A 152 0.65 -11.38 -9.18
N HIS A 153 0.77 -10.14 -9.65
CA HIS A 153 0.26 -8.97 -8.96
C HIS A 153 -0.36 -7.95 -9.90
N ALA A 154 -1.36 -7.24 -9.38
CA ALA A 154 -1.88 -6.04 -10.01
C ALA A 154 -2.32 -5.02 -8.94
N HIS A 155 -1.87 -3.78 -9.08
CA HIS A 155 -2.33 -2.64 -8.30
C HIS A 155 -3.13 -1.68 -9.17
N LYS A 156 -4.33 -1.32 -8.73
CA LYS A 156 -5.22 -0.39 -9.43
C LYS A 156 -5.13 1.00 -8.84
N ARG A 157 -5.09 2.02 -9.68
CA ARG A 157 -5.18 3.44 -9.32
C ARG A 157 -6.19 4.15 -10.20
N SER A 158 -7.16 4.85 -9.60
CA SER A 158 -8.14 5.63 -10.37
C SER A 158 -7.47 6.75 -11.16
N THR A 159 -7.90 6.94 -12.40
CA THR A 159 -7.46 8.04 -13.28
C THR A 159 -8.29 9.31 -13.12
N ASN A 160 -9.25 9.32 -12.18
CA ASN A 160 -10.12 10.47 -11.97
C ASN A 160 -9.33 11.64 -11.37
N SER A 161 -9.58 12.85 -11.89
CA SER A 161 -9.03 14.12 -11.39
C SER A 161 -9.77 14.67 -10.18
N GLU A 162 -11.00 14.20 -9.94
CA GLU A 162 -11.89 14.71 -8.90
C GLU A 162 -12.37 13.58 -7.99
N GLY A 163 -12.60 13.92 -6.72
CA GLY A 163 -13.04 12.99 -5.68
C GLY A 163 -11.91 12.21 -5.01
N LYS A 164 -12.29 11.22 -4.19
CA LYS A 164 -11.33 10.43 -3.41
C LYS A 164 -10.54 9.50 -4.32
N ALA A 165 -9.21 9.62 -4.29
CA ALA A 165 -8.33 8.73 -5.03
C ALA A 165 -8.52 7.27 -4.59
N PHE A 166 -8.90 6.40 -5.52
CA PHE A 166 -9.02 4.96 -5.29
C PHE A 166 -7.69 4.27 -5.60
N ARG A 167 -7.20 3.47 -4.66
CA ARG A 167 -6.05 2.58 -4.86
C ARG A 167 -6.29 1.24 -4.17
N ILE A 168 -5.96 0.13 -4.82
CA ILE A 168 -6.10 -1.21 -4.24
C ILE A 168 -5.22 -2.24 -4.96
N ASN A 169 -4.70 -3.22 -4.22
CA ASN A 169 -4.18 -4.46 -4.80
C ASN A 169 -5.36 -5.37 -5.19
N VAL A 170 -5.28 -6.00 -6.36
CA VAL A 170 -6.31 -6.93 -6.85
C VAL A 170 -6.34 -8.18 -5.96
N GLU A 171 -7.54 -8.65 -5.63
CA GLU A 171 -7.72 -9.81 -4.75
C GLU A 171 -7.02 -11.05 -5.31
N GLY A 172 -6.39 -11.83 -4.43
CA GLY A 172 -5.65 -13.04 -4.79
C GLY A 172 -4.22 -12.80 -5.27
N CYS A 173 -3.78 -11.55 -5.45
CA CYS A 173 -2.40 -11.25 -5.85
C CYS A 173 -1.36 -11.75 -4.84
N ASP A 174 -0.14 -11.98 -5.33
CA ASP A 174 1.05 -12.15 -4.51
C ASP A 174 1.81 -10.81 -4.37
N PRO A 175 1.82 -10.17 -3.20
CA PRO A 175 2.54 -8.91 -2.98
C PRO A 175 4.05 -9.02 -3.14
N ALA A 176 4.64 -10.22 -3.10
CA ALA A 176 6.08 -10.41 -3.34
C ALA A 176 6.48 -10.06 -4.79
N TYR A 177 5.51 -10.11 -5.71
CA TYR A 177 5.72 -9.83 -7.12
C TYR A 177 5.07 -8.52 -7.54
N SER A 178 4.97 -7.54 -6.64
CA SER A 178 4.37 -6.23 -6.98
C SER A 178 5.12 -5.51 -8.10
N PHE A 179 4.51 -4.45 -8.65
CA PHE A 179 5.03 -3.71 -9.81
C PHE A 179 6.54 -3.39 -9.71
N HIS A 180 7.31 -3.87 -10.68
CA HIS A 180 8.77 -3.74 -10.71
C HIS A 180 9.33 -3.70 -12.13
N TRP A 181 10.58 -3.27 -12.23
CA TRP A 181 11.42 -3.28 -13.42
C TRP A 181 12.75 -3.96 -13.07
N VAL A 182 13.21 -4.87 -13.93
CA VAL A 182 14.48 -5.58 -13.75
C VAL A 182 15.53 -4.98 -14.67
N GLY A 183 16.56 -4.39 -14.08
CA GLY A 183 17.75 -3.92 -14.76
C GLY A 183 18.88 -4.95 -14.73
N LYS A 184 20.10 -4.51 -15.05
CA LYS A 184 21.32 -5.34 -15.10
C LYS A 184 22.38 -4.95 -14.08
N SER A 185 22.28 -3.74 -13.53
CA SER A 185 23.19 -3.22 -12.52
C SER A 185 22.96 -3.88 -11.16
N GLU A 186 23.85 -3.60 -10.22
CA GLU A 186 23.79 -4.08 -8.84
C GLU A 186 22.86 -3.23 -7.95
N LYS A 187 22.02 -2.36 -8.52
CA LYS A 187 21.20 -1.39 -7.78
C LYS A 187 19.71 -1.72 -7.79
N LEU A 188 19.08 -1.68 -6.62
CA LEU A 188 17.63 -1.76 -6.43
C LEU A 188 17.09 -0.49 -5.77
N TYR A 189 16.11 0.14 -6.42
CA TYR A 189 15.37 1.28 -5.87
C TYR A 189 13.97 0.84 -5.42
N VAL A 190 13.61 1.15 -4.18
CA VAL A 190 12.40 0.64 -3.51
C VAL A 190 11.44 1.79 -3.17
N PHE A 191 10.21 1.75 -3.69
CA PHE A 191 9.23 2.84 -3.58
C PHE A 191 7.94 2.39 -2.88
N GLU A 192 7.22 3.33 -2.26
CA GLU A 192 5.92 3.03 -1.64
C GLU A 192 4.86 2.72 -2.71
N ALA A 193 4.79 3.51 -3.79
CA ALA A 193 3.79 3.35 -4.85
C ALA A 193 4.36 3.37 -6.28
N PRO A 194 3.62 2.81 -7.26
CA PRO A 194 4.09 2.73 -8.65
C PRO A 194 4.31 4.09 -9.31
N ILE A 195 3.52 5.11 -8.93
CA ILE A 195 3.64 6.45 -9.50
C ILE A 195 4.94 7.10 -9.03
N ASP A 196 5.34 6.91 -7.78
CA ASP A 196 6.58 7.47 -7.24
C ASP A 196 7.81 6.86 -7.90
N LEU A 197 7.78 5.56 -8.17
CA LEU A 197 8.78 4.87 -8.98
C LEU A 197 8.92 5.52 -10.36
N LEU A 198 7.81 5.70 -11.08
CA LEU A 198 7.82 6.33 -12.40
C LEU A 198 8.27 7.79 -12.35
N SER A 199 7.92 8.51 -11.28
CA SER A 199 8.29 9.90 -11.08
C SER A 199 9.78 10.05 -10.82
N TYR A 200 10.35 9.20 -9.97
CA TYR A 200 11.79 9.17 -9.74
C TYR A 200 12.57 8.92 -11.03
N ILE A 201 12.14 7.96 -11.85
CA ILE A 201 12.77 7.70 -13.15
C ILE A 201 12.62 8.91 -14.09
N SER A 202 11.48 9.61 -14.05
CA SER A 202 11.26 10.81 -14.87
C SER A 202 12.18 11.96 -14.45
N LEU A 203 12.52 12.06 -13.17
CA LEU A 203 13.48 13.03 -12.61
C LEU A 203 14.95 12.64 -12.88
N HIS A 204 15.24 11.36 -13.07
CA HIS A 204 16.60 10.82 -13.25
C HIS A 204 16.67 9.90 -14.49
N PRO A 205 16.56 10.48 -15.70
CA PRO A 205 16.42 9.70 -16.93
C PRO A 205 17.72 9.03 -17.39
N GLU A 206 18.88 9.42 -16.88
CA GLU A 206 20.16 8.89 -17.32
C GLU A 206 20.33 7.42 -16.90
N GLY A 207 20.46 6.53 -17.89
CA GLY A 207 20.81 5.12 -17.64
C GLY A 207 19.78 4.31 -16.85
N TRP A 208 18.57 4.85 -16.58
CA TRP A 208 17.61 4.25 -15.65
C TRP A 208 17.31 2.79 -15.94
N ARG A 209 17.25 2.38 -17.22
CA ARG A 209 16.94 0.99 -17.61
C ARG A 209 17.94 -0.04 -17.10
N GLU A 210 19.16 0.38 -16.77
CA GLU A 210 20.19 -0.49 -16.21
C GLU A 210 19.92 -0.83 -14.74
N HIS A 211 19.12 -0.05 -14.02
CA HIS A 211 18.81 -0.29 -12.61
C HIS A 211 17.52 -1.09 -12.42
N SER A 212 17.41 -1.73 -11.26
CA SER A 212 16.19 -2.42 -10.85
C SER A 212 15.35 -1.53 -9.94
N TYR A 213 14.03 -1.62 -10.09
CA TYR A 213 13.09 -0.80 -9.35
C TYR A 213 11.92 -1.66 -8.88
N VAL A 214 11.42 -1.42 -7.68
CA VAL A 214 10.23 -2.11 -7.16
C VAL A 214 9.36 -1.15 -6.38
N SER A 215 8.05 -1.22 -6.62
CA SER A 215 7.06 -0.57 -5.76
C SER A 215 6.46 -1.59 -4.81
N LEU A 216 6.50 -1.31 -3.52
CA LEU A 216 5.92 -2.15 -2.46
C LEU A 216 4.38 -2.15 -2.49
N CYS A 217 3.75 -1.19 -3.19
CA CYS A 217 2.30 -0.97 -3.19
C CYS A 217 1.74 -0.87 -1.76
N GLY A 218 2.45 -0.13 -0.91
CA GLY A 218 2.33 -0.09 0.55
C GLY A 218 3.70 -0.03 1.22
N VAL A 219 3.80 -0.49 2.46
CA VAL A 219 5.06 -0.43 3.24
C VAL A 219 5.64 -1.81 3.59
N ALA A 220 5.02 -2.89 3.14
CA ALA A 220 5.46 -4.25 3.45
C ALA A 220 6.74 -4.63 2.67
N GLU A 221 7.61 -5.45 3.27
CA GLU A 221 8.93 -5.77 2.71
C GLU A 221 8.92 -6.81 1.58
N HIS A 222 7.81 -7.53 1.38
CA HIS A 222 7.73 -8.76 0.59
C HIS A 222 8.34 -8.62 -0.81
N ALA A 223 8.01 -7.52 -1.51
CA ALA A 223 8.50 -7.29 -2.85
C ALA A 223 9.99 -6.97 -2.90
N MET A 224 10.50 -6.18 -1.96
CA MET A 224 11.93 -5.90 -1.85
C MET A 224 12.71 -7.19 -1.63
N VAL A 225 12.31 -8.00 -0.65
CA VAL A 225 12.98 -9.27 -0.34
C VAL A 225 12.96 -10.20 -1.55
N ARG A 226 11.81 -10.33 -2.22
CA ARG A 226 11.70 -11.14 -3.45
C ARG A 226 12.65 -10.67 -4.54
N GLN A 227 12.76 -9.36 -4.78
CA GLN A 227 13.68 -8.83 -5.80
C GLN A 227 15.14 -9.16 -5.46
N LEU A 228 15.53 -9.14 -4.18
CA LEU A 228 16.87 -9.52 -3.75
C LEU A 228 17.14 -11.03 -3.93
N GLU A 229 16.15 -11.88 -3.65
CA GLU A 229 16.26 -13.34 -3.84
C GLU A 229 16.46 -13.71 -5.32
N VAL A 230 15.75 -13.02 -6.23
CA VAL A 230 15.69 -13.39 -7.65
C VAL A 230 16.77 -12.68 -8.48
N GLN A 231 17.39 -11.63 -7.92
CA GLN A 231 18.50 -10.89 -8.52
C GLN A 231 19.71 -10.89 -7.58
N PRO A 232 20.47 -12.01 -7.53
CA PRO A 232 21.62 -12.15 -6.62
C PRO A 232 22.78 -11.20 -6.91
N SER A 233 22.72 -10.45 -8.02
CA SER A 233 23.70 -9.40 -8.36
C SER A 233 23.47 -8.09 -7.61
N ILE A 234 22.32 -7.88 -6.95
CA ILE A 234 22.06 -6.63 -6.23
C ILE A 234 23.00 -6.52 -5.02
N ARG A 235 23.63 -5.35 -4.88
CA ARG A 235 24.53 -4.98 -3.77
C ARG A 235 24.16 -3.65 -3.14
N GLU A 236 23.52 -2.75 -3.88
CA GLU A 236 23.08 -1.44 -3.39
C GLU A 236 21.55 -1.37 -3.37
N VAL A 237 20.99 -1.00 -2.23
CA VAL A 237 19.54 -0.81 -2.06
C VAL A 237 19.26 0.63 -1.68
N HIS A 238 18.50 1.33 -2.53
CA HIS A 238 18.03 2.68 -2.31
C HIS A 238 16.56 2.65 -1.85
N LEU A 239 16.31 3.03 -0.60
CA LEU A 239 14.96 3.18 -0.05
C LEU A 239 14.43 4.57 -0.39
N CYS A 240 13.40 4.62 -1.22
CA CYS A 240 12.81 5.81 -1.83
C CYS A 240 11.34 6.01 -1.39
N LEU A 241 11.04 5.76 -0.11
CA LEU A 241 9.69 5.88 0.46
C LEU A 241 9.28 7.33 0.71
N ASP A 242 7.99 7.55 0.91
CA ASP A 242 7.37 8.86 1.15
C ASP A 242 8.05 9.62 2.32
N ASN A 243 8.04 10.94 2.22
CA ASN A 243 8.53 11.86 3.25
C ASN A 243 7.41 12.15 4.27
N ASP A 244 6.91 11.10 4.90
CA ASP A 244 5.96 11.19 6.00
C ASP A 244 6.27 10.19 7.11
N LYS A 245 5.52 10.26 8.21
CA LYS A 245 5.76 9.41 9.39
C LYS A 245 5.75 7.91 9.04
N ALA A 246 4.86 7.47 8.15
CA ALA A 246 4.76 6.06 7.76
C ALA A 246 5.95 5.66 6.89
N GLY A 247 6.32 6.49 5.92
CA GLY A 247 7.48 6.27 5.05
C GLY A 247 8.80 6.27 5.82
N HIS A 248 8.97 7.12 6.83
CA HIS A 248 10.14 7.12 7.73
C HIS A 248 10.22 5.83 8.54
N SER A 249 9.15 5.47 9.25
CA SER A 249 9.12 4.25 10.08
C SER A 249 9.34 2.98 9.23
N ALA A 250 8.75 2.95 8.03
CA ALA A 250 8.98 1.87 7.09
C ALA A 250 10.43 1.83 6.61
N SER A 251 11.04 2.97 6.32
CA SER A 251 12.46 3.03 5.92
C SER A 251 13.37 2.45 7.01
N GLU A 252 13.17 2.82 8.27
CA GLU A 252 13.95 2.30 9.40
C GLU A 252 13.80 0.77 9.54
N ARG A 253 12.56 0.27 9.46
CA ARG A 253 12.30 -1.17 9.53
C ARG A 253 12.93 -1.93 8.36
N LEU A 254 12.84 -1.40 7.14
CA LEU A 254 13.43 -2.04 5.97
C LEU A 254 14.97 -2.00 6.01
N THR A 255 15.58 -0.93 6.51
CA THR A 255 17.02 -0.87 6.76
C THR A 255 17.45 -1.96 7.73
N ALA A 256 16.78 -2.07 8.88
CA ALA A 256 17.06 -3.13 9.85
C ALA A 256 16.92 -4.53 9.23
N ARG A 257 15.90 -4.73 8.38
CA ARG A 257 15.71 -5.99 7.66
C ARG A 257 16.84 -6.30 6.68
N LEU A 258 17.34 -5.29 5.95
CA LEU A 258 18.46 -5.43 5.03
C LEU A 258 19.77 -5.71 5.78
N ASP A 259 19.97 -5.10 6.95
CA ASP A 259 21.10 -5.38 7.84
C ASP A 259 21.08 -6.83 8.34
N GLU A 260 19.90 -7.37 8.70
CA GLU A 260 19.72 -8.78 9.07
C GLU A 260 20.05 -9.75 7.93
N LEU A 261 19.64 -9.41 6.70
CA LEU A 261 19.94 -10.22 5.52
C LEU A 261 21.44 -10.16 5.17
N GLY A 262 22.07 -9.00 5.41
CA GLY A 262 23.50 -8.77 5.22
C GLY A 262 23.93 -8.65 3.76
N GLY A 263 25.09 -8.03 3.54
CA GLY A 263 25.72 -7.98 2.21
C GLY A 263 25.20 -6.89 1.27
N TYR A 264 24.41 -5.93 1.77
CA TYR A 264 23.88 -4.80 1.01
C TYR A 264 24.37 -3.46 1.57
N SER A 265 24.71 -2.52 0.69
CA SER A 265 24.82 -1.11 1.03
C SER A 265 23.44 -0.48 0.94
N VAL A 266 22.95 0.09 2.04
CA VAL A 266 21.60 0.68 2.12
C VAL A 266 21.70 2.19 2.17
N GLN A 267 20.96 2.87 1.30
CA GLN A 267 20.85 4.33 1.29
C GLN A 267 19.39 4.75 1.27
N ARG A 268 19.03 5.76 2.07
CA ARG A 268 17.72 6.39 1.99
C ARG A 268 17.78 7.61 1.08
N LEU A 269 16.98 7.61 0.02
CA LEU A 269 16.74 8.77 -0.82
C LEU A 269 15.35 9.31 -0.48
N CYS A 270 15.27 10.55 -0.01
CA CYS A 270 14.02 11.15 0.42
C CYS A 270 13.55 12.17 -0.62
N PRO A 271 12.27 12.16 -1.02
CA PRO A 271 11.71 13.28 -1.77
C PRO A 271 11.76 14.57 -0.93
N GLN A 272 11.83 15.72 -1.60
CA GLN A 272 11.87 17.03 -0.95
C GLN A 272 10.50 17.44 -0.41
N LEU A 273 9.46 17.21 -1.21
CA LEU A 273 8.06 17.34 -0.83
C LEU A 273 7.58 16.04 -0.21
N LYS A 274 6.28 15.78 -0.27
CA LYS A 274 5.66 14.63 0.38
C LYS A 274 6.06 13.31 -0.28
N ASP A 275 6.01 13.25 -1.61
CA ASP A 275 6.30 12.06 -2.41
C ASP A 275 7.03 12.45 -3.70
N TRP A 276 7.57 11.47 -4.43
CA TRP A 276 8.34 11.73 -5.64
C TRP A 276 7.48 12.31 -6.78
N ASN A 277 6.16 12.06 -6.76
CA ASN A 277 5.27 12.66 -7.75
C ASN A 277 5.05 14.15 -7.52
N ASP A 278 4.97 14.58 -6.27
CA ASP A 278 4.90 15.99 -5.91
C ASP A 278 6.20 16.71 -6.31
N ASP A 279 7.37 16.11 -6.06
CA ASP A 279 8.66 16.66 -6.52
C ASP A 279 8.70 16.85 -8.04
N LEU A 280 8.31 15.83 -8.81
CA LEU A 280 8.27 15.91 -10.27
C LEU A 280 7.34 17.01 -10.78
N LYS A 281 6.18 17.17 -10.15
CA LYS A 281 5.21 18.20 -10.54
C LYS A 281 5.73 19.60 -10.24
N GLU A 282 6.43 19.77 -9.13
CA GLU A 282 7.02 21.06 -8.77
C GLU A 282 8.19 21.41 -9.70
N GLU A 283 9.07 20.46 -10.03
CA GLU A 283 10.15 20.64 -11.00
C GLU A 283 9.62 21.13 -12.36
N ILE A 284 8.61 20.45 -12.90
CA ILE A 284 8.02 20.83 -14.20
C ILE A 284 7.34 22.21 -14.13
N LYS A 285 6.69 22.53 -13.02
CA LYS A 285 6.07 23.85 -12.83
C LYS A 285 7.12 24.96 -12.77
N GLN A 286 8.27 24.72 -12.15
CA GLN A 286 9.37 25.67 -12.10
C GLN A 286 9.97 25.88 -13.49
N GLN A 287 10.19 24.80 -14.25
CA GLN A 287 10.65 24.87 -15.64
C GLN A 287 9.66 25.67 -16.52
N GLU A 288 8.37 25.35 -16.46
CA GLU A 288 7.32 26.07 -17.22
C GLU A 288 7.26 27.57 -16.84
N THR A 289 7.53 27.91 -15.57
CA THR A 289 7.55 29.31 -15.10
C THR A 289 8.78 30.04 -15.64
N PHE A 290 9.94 29.42 -15.56
CA PHE A 290 11.20 29.98 -16.05
C PHE A 290 11.16 30.23 -17.56
N GLU A 291 10.63 29.29 -18.35
CA GLU A 291 10.45 29.44 -19.79
C GLU A 291 9.54 30.64 -20.13
N ARG A 292 8.42 30.80 -19.42
CA ARG A 292 7.50 31.94 -19.62
C ARG A 292 8.14 33.28 -19.26
N GLU A 293 8.97 33.33 -18.23
CA GLU A 293 9.70 34.54 -17.84
C GLU A 293 10.75 34.92 -18.88
N GLN A 294 11.44 33.94 -19.49
CA GLN A 294 12.36 34.19 -20.59
C GLN A 294 11.65 34.69 -21.86
N GLU A 295 10.52 34.09 -22.24
CA GLU A 295 9.73 34.51 -23.39
C GLU A 295 9.08 35.89 -23.18
N GLY A 296 8.57 36.17 -21.97
CA GLY A 296 7.99 37.46 -21.61
C GLY A 296 9.01 38.59 -21.50
N GLY A 297 10.23 38.30 -21.02
CA GLY A 297 11.33 39.25 -20.95
C GLY A 297 11.89 39.64 -22.32
N MET A 298 11.89 38.72 -23.29
CA MET A 298 12.29 39.03 -24.67
C MET A 298 11.27 39.89 -25.42
N SER A 299 9.98 39.83 -25.08
CA SER A 299 8.93 40.64 -25.72
C SER A 299 8.94 42.12 -25.29
N LEU A 300 9.59 42.47 -24.17
CA LEU A 300 9.69 43.85 -23.67
C LEU A 300 10.98 44.57 -24.10
N ALA A 301 11.86 43.87 -24.84
CA ALA A 301 13.15 44.39 -25.31
C ALA A 301 13.16 44.78 -26.81
N LEU A 302 11.99 44.86 -27.45
CA LEU A 302 11.78 45.32 -28.84
C LEU A 302 10.89 46.56 -28.86
#